data_AF-A0A2H0Q492-F1
#
_entry.id   AF-A0A2H0Q492-F1
#
_cell.length_a   1.000
_cell.length_b   1.000
_cell.length_c   1.000
_cell.angle_alpha   90.00
_cell.angle_beta   90.00
_cell.angle_gamma   90.00
#
_symmetry.space_group_name_H-M   'P 1'
#
loop_
_entity.id
_entity.type
_entity.pdbx_description
1 polymer ?
#
loop_
_entity_poly.entity_id
_entity_poly.type
_entity_poly.pdbx_seq_one_letter_code
_entity_poly.pdbx_strand_id
1 'polypeptide(L)'
;MSLVLSHKLCILGLASNTLVKELTIQTEDFDLTVMEYLRANNIPVASSCYGEGICRKCVVKLGEIEELSCLISIKKLLEKKITTISISYL
;
A
#
# COMPACT_ATOMS: atom_id res chain seq x y z
N MET A 1 6.29 -8.92 27.28
CA MET A 1 7.16 -9.02 26.08
C MET A 1 6.28 -8.85 24.86
N SER A 2 6.12 -7.61 24.40
CA SER A 2 5.36 -7.30 23.18
C SER A 2 6.21 -7.73 21.99
N LEU A 3 5.81 -8.80 21.31
CA LEU A 3 6.40 -9.22 20.05
C LEU A 3 6.19 -8.08 19.04
N VAL A 4 7.25 -7.33 18.75
CA VAL A 4 7.26 -6.35 17.67
C VAL A 4 7.26 -7.14 16.36
N LEU A 5 6.08 -7.55 15.91
CA LEU A 5 5.87 -8.15 14.59
C LEU A 5 6.12 -7.07 13.54
N SER A 6 7.39 -6.89 13.18
CA SER A 6 7.81 -5.99 12.11
C SER A 6 7.42 -6.63 10.78
N HIS A 7 6.29 -6.23 10.22
CA HIS A 7 5.85 -6.71 8.91
C HIS A 7 6.48 -5.86 7.81
N LYS A 8 7.19 -6.50 6.87
CA LYS A 8 7.79 -5.80 5.73
C LYS A 8 6.81 -5.69 4.57
N LEU A 9 6.77 -4.53 3.93
CA LEU A 9 6.00 -4.23 2.74
C LEU A 9 6.94 -3.81 1.61
N CYS A 10 6.97 -4.61 0.55
CA CYS A 10 7.76 -4.35 -0.64
C CYS A 10 6.92 -3.57 -1.66
N ILE A 11 7.41 -2.40 -2.06
CA ILE A 11 6.80 -1.56 -3.10
C ILE A 11 7.56 -1.79 -4.40
N LEU A 12 6.86 -2.27 -5.42
CA LEU A 12 7.39 -2.51 -6.76
C LEU A 12 6.85 -1.48 -7.76
N GLY A 13 7.65 -1.11 -8.75
CA GLY A 13 7.16 -0.36 -9.91
C GLY A 13 6.47 -1.29 -10.89
N LEU A 14 5.22 -1.01 -11.28
CA LEU A 14 4.43 -1.90 -12.15
C LEU A 14 5.02 -2.05 -13.56
N ALA A 15 5.70 -1.02 -14.07
CA ALA A 15 6.32 -1.03 -15.40
C ALA A 15 7.63 -1.83 -15.45
N SER A 16 8.43 -1.80 -14.37
CA SER A 16 9.78 -2.36 -14.33
C SER A 16 9.90 -3.62 -13.47
N ASN A 17 8.88 -3.94 -12.65
CA ASN A 17 8.94 -4.95 -11.57
C ASN A 17 10.16 -4.79 -10.64
N THR A 18 10.74 -3.60 -10.60
CA THR A 18 11.88 -3.31 -9.72
C THR A 18 11.38 -2.86 -8.36
N LEU A 19 12.14 -3.22 -7.32
CA LEU A 19 11.87 -2.78 -5.97
C LEU A 19 12.16 -1.27 -5.87
N VAL A 20 11.10 -0.51 -5.64
CA VAL A 20 11.15 0.95 -5.48
C VAL A 20 11.51 1.29 -4.03
N LYS A 21 10.87 0.60 -3.07
CA LYS A 21 11.07 0.86 -1.65
C LYS A 21 10.65 -0.34 -0.81
N GLU A 22 11.39 -0.61 0.26
CA GLU A 22 10.97 -1.52 1.33
C GLU A 22 10.55 -0.69 2.54
N LEU A 23 9.34 -0.94 3.05
CA LEU A 23 8.78 -0.25 4.21
C LEU A 23 8.55 -1.24 5.34
N THR A 24 8.71 -0.79 6.58
CA THR A 24 8.38 -1.58 7.78
C THR A 24 7.09 -1.07 8.36
N ILE A 25 6.06 -1.91 8.37
CA ILE A 25 4.75 -1.62 8.95
C ILE A 25 4.85 -1.76 10.48
N GLN A 26 4.45 -0.71 11.18
CA GLN A 26 4.25 -0.68 12.62
C GLN A 26 2.78 -0.90 12.97
N THR A 27 2.49 -1.22 14.23
CA THR A 27 1.11 -1.38 14.71
C THR A 27 0.28 -0.11 14.59
N GLU A 28 0.94 1.06 14.63
CA GLU A 28 0.30 2.38 14.48
C GLU A 28 -0.23 2.61 13.06
N ASP A 29 0.32 1.91 12.06
CA ASP A 29 -0.07 2.04 10.66
C ASP A 29 -1.32 1.23 10.30
N PHE A 30 -1.79 0.36 11.20
CA PHE A 30 -2.83 -0.63 10.89
C PHE A 30 -4.17 -0.01 10.48
N ASP A 31 -4.50 1.14 11.06
CA ASP A 31 -5.72 1.89 10.78
C ASP A 31 -5.62 2.76 9.52
N LEU A 32 -4.42 2.94 8.97
CA LEU A 32 -4.22 3.70 7.74
C LEU A 32 -4.70 2.91 6.53
N THR A 33 -5.26 3.62 5.55
CA THR A 33 -5.41 3.08 4.20
C THR A 33 -4.05 2.91 3.54
N VAL A 34 -3.94 2.01 2.56
CA VAL A 34 -2.72 1.86 1.76
C VAL A 34 -2.33 3.19 1.10
N MET A 35 -3.31 3.96 0.62
CA MET A 35 -3.05 5.28 0.03
C MET A 35 -2.41 6.23 1.06
N GLU A 36 -2.95 6.31 2.27
CA GLU A 36 -2.40 7.18 3.32
C GLU A 36 -1.00 6.75 3.74
N TYR A 37 -0.80 5.45 3.95
CA TYR A 37 0.50 4.89 4.31
C TYR A 37 1.57 5.16 3.25
N LEU A 38 1.22 5.00 1.96
CA LEU A 38 2.12 5.32 0.85
C LEU A 38 2.45 6.82 0.82
N ARG A 39 1.46 7.70 0.99
CA ARG A 39 1.66 9.16 1.02
C ARG A 39 2.52 9.59 2.21
N ALA A 40 2.30 9.03 3.40
CA ALA A 40 3.12 9.29 4.59
C ALA A 40 4.59 8.89 4.38
N ASN A 41 4.84 7.88 3.55
CA ASN A 41 6.17 7.42 3.17
C ASN A 41 6.74 8.09 1.91
N ASN A 42 6.12 9.18 1.45
CA ASN A 42 6.48 9.97 0.26
C ASN A 42 6.46 9.16 -1.04
N ILE A 43 5.56 8.18 -1.16
CA ILE A 43 5.35 7.40 -2.37
C ILE A 43 4.18 8.01 -3.14
N PRO A 44 4.39 8.45 -4.40
CA PRO A 44 3.33 9.07 -5.18
C PRO A 44 2.26 8.03 -5.54
N VAL A 45 1.00 8.40 -5.31
CA VAL A 45 -0.17 7.63 -5.71
C VAL A 45 -1.17 8.61 -6.33
N ALA A 46 -1.67 8.28 -7.52
CA ALA A 46 -2.66 9.10 -8.19
C ALA A 46 -3.95 9.16 -7.36
N SER A 47 -4.38 10.35 -6.98
CA SER A 47 -5.64 10.56 -6.25
C SER A 47 -6.31 11.85 -6.70
N SER A 48 -7.63 11.84 -6.84
CA SER A 48 -8.42 13.04 -7.19
C SER A 48 -9.77 13.12 -6.47
N CYS A 49 -10.04 12.22 -5.52
CA CYS A 49 -11.30 12.17 -4.75
C CYS A 49 -11.05 12.06 -3.25
N TYR A 50 -9.88 12.51 -2.77
CA TYR A 50 -9.55 12.49 -1.33
C TYR A 50 -9.69 11.12 -0.62
N GLY A 51 -9.71 10.01 -1.38
CA GLY A 51 -9.85 8.66 -0.85
C GLY A 51 -11.26 8.07 -0.90
N GLU A 52 -12.24 8.76 -1.49
CA GLU A 52 -13.64 8.30 -1.58
C GLU A 52 -13.87 7.14 -2.58
N GLY A 53 -12.84 6.73 -3.34
CA GLY A 53 -12.92 5.64 -4.32
C GLY A 53 -13.62 6.00 -5.65
N ILE A 54 -14.34 7.12 -5.73
CA ILE A 54 -15.11 7.50 -6.93
C ILE A 54 -14.23 7.85 -8.14
N CYS A 55 -13.01 8.36 -7.93
CA CYS A 55 -12.13 8.70 -9.05
C CYS A 55 -11.48 7.48 -9.72
N ARG A 56 -11.39 6.34 -9.00
CA ARG A 56 -10.75 5.09 -9.46
C ARG A 56 -9.31 5.22 -9.99
N LYS A 57 -8.57 6.26 -9.58
CA LYS A 57 -7.19 6.52 -10.06
C LYS A 57 -6.10 5.88 -9.20
N CYS A 58 -6.37 5.65 -7.93
CA CYS A 58 -5.40 5.15 -6.94
C CYS A 58 -5.25 3.62 -6.99
N VAL A 59 -5.28 3.04 -8.19
CA VAL A 59 -5.19 1.60 -8.43
C VAL A 59 -3.79 1.11 -8.08
N VAL A 60 -3.74 0.04 -7.30
CA VAL A 60 -2.51 -0.66 -6.94
C VAL A 60 -2.72 -2.16 -7.13
N LYS A 61 -1.65 -2.86 -7.49
CA LYS A 61 -1.67 -4.31 -7.58
C LYS A 61 -1.18 -4.92 -6.26
N LEU A 62 -2.03 -5.70 -5.62
CA LEU A 62 -1.77 -6.38 -4.37
C LEU A 62 -1.57 -7.86 -4.65
N GLY A 63 -0.32 -8.28 -4.84
CA GLY A 63 -0.02 -9.62 -5.38
C GLY A 63 -0.55 -9.77 -6.80
N GLU A 64 -1.66 -10.51 -6.96
CA GLU A 64 -2.28 -10.80 -8.26
C GLU A 64 -3.57 -9.99 -8.52
N ILE A 65 -4.08 -9.24 -7.53
CA ILE A 65 -5.37 -8.54 -7.59
C ILE A 65 -5.14 -7.04 -7.70
N GLU A 66 -5.91 -6.35 -8.54
CA GLU A 66 -5.94 -4.88 -8.58
C GLU A 66 -7.00 -4.34 -7.64
N GLU A 67 -6.62 -3.40 -6.79
CA GLU A 67 -7.49 -2.78 -5.79
C GLU A 67 -7.26 -1.27 -5.72
N LEU A 68 -8.24 -0.53 -5.20
CA LEU A 68 -8.06 0.89 -4.91
C LEU A 68 -7.36 1.06 -3.57
N SER A 69 -6.16 1.63 -3.58
CA SER A 69 -5.35 1.83 -2.36
C SER A 69 -6.04 2.67 -1.28
N CYS A 70 -7.03 3.50 -1.65
CA CYS A 70 -7.80 4.27 -0.67
C CYS A 70 -8.93 3.49 0.01
N LEU A 71 -9.27 2.29 -0.47
CA LEU A 71 -10.36 1.48 0.08
C LEU A 71 -9.86 0.27 0.88
N ILE A 72 -8.55 0.01 0.89
CA ILE A 72 -7.95 -1.08 1.65
C ILE A 72 -7.07 -0.53 2.76
N SER A 73 -7.21 -1.10 3.97
CA SER A 73 -6.34 -0.78 5.12
C SER A 73 -5.10 -1.66 5.17
N ILE A 74 -4.06 -1.17 5.82
CA ILE A 74 -2.82 -1.92 6.07
C ILE A 74 -3.14 -3.19 6.88
N LYS A 75 -4.01 -3.10 7.88
CA LYS A 75 -4.49 -4.28 8.63
C LYS A 75 -5.07 -5.36 7.70
N LYS A 76 -5.95 -4.98 6.77
CA LYS A 76 -6.58 -5.91 5.83
C LYS A 76 -5.54 -6.57 4.92
N LEU A 77 -4.54 -5.80 4.51
CA LEU A 77 -3.43 -6.27 3.67
C LEU A 77 -2.61 -7.35 4.41
N LEU A 78 -2.33 -7.15 5.69
CA LEU A 78 -1.65 -8.13 6.54
C LEU A 78 -2.50 -9.39 6.81
N GLU A 79 -3.81 -9.24 7.06
CA GLU A 79 -4.73 -10.37 7.20
C GLU A 79 -4.75 -11.26 5.95
N LYS A 80 -4.65 -10.64 4.76
CA LYS A 80 -4.53 -11.34 3.48
C LYS A 80 -3.13 -11.90 3.21
N LYS A 81 -2.17 -11.72 4.13
CA LYS A 81 -0.74 -12.10 3.98
C LYS A 81 -0.09 -11.51 2.73
N ILE A 82 -0.58 -10.37 2.27
CA ILE A 82 0.00 -9.64 1.14
C ILE A 82 1.17 -8.85 1.69
N THR A 83 2.35 -8.99 1.09
CA THR A 83 3.56 -8.26 1.50
C THR A 83 4.16 -7.46 0.35
N THR A 84 3.54 -7.50 -0.83
CA THR A 84 4.01 -6.84 -2.04
C THR A 84 2.90 -6.01 -2.66
N ILE A 85 3.21 -4.76 -2.96
CA ILE A 85 2.33 -3.83 -3.67
C ILE A 85 3.07 -3.32 -4.90
N SER A 86 2.46 -3.41 -6.08
CA SER A 86 2.97 -2.76 -7.28
C SER A 86 2.16 -1.50 -7.58
N ILE A 87 2.86 -0.41 -7.86
CA ILE A 87 2.25 0.88 -8.20
C ILE A 87 2.62 1.27 -9.63
N SER A 88 1.64 1.80 -10.38
CA SER A 88 1.83 2.21 -11.78
C SER A 88 2.50 3.57 -11.93
N TYR A 89 2.71 4.30 -10.84
CA TYR A 89 3.19 5.68 -10.88
C TYR A 89 4.70 5.74 -10.68
N LEU A 90 5.43 5.47 -11.77
CA LEU A 90 6.79 5.93 -12.07
C LEU A 90 6.91 6.13 -13.58
#